data_AF-A0A176RTJ1-F1
#
_entry.id   AF-A0A176RTJ1-F1
#
_cell.length_a   1.000
_cell.length_b   1.000
_cell.length_c   1.000
_cell.angle_alpha   90.00
_cell.angle_beta   90.00
_cell.angle_gamma   90.00
#
_symmetry.space_group_name_H-M   'P 1'
#
loop_
_entity.id
_entity.type
_entity.pdbx_description
1 polymer ?
#
loop_
_entity_poly.entity_id
_entity_poly.type
_entity_poly.pdbx_seq_one_letter_code
_entity_poly.pdbx_strand_id
1 'polypeptide(L)'
;MTSKPLGENLQEAKTGLELWLASNPIPLKNESLESPPLTKKGPDLRVKAALEFLSVTFPKCFVLREENFCAFEIGITKKLFSRLENKLPEGMVLGDIKGALRFYCNLPKYNMARSKEGNPRINLEGEVVGEVTAEEVKLFLNPRKKQEKFVQDKVPVVVVSKKTKLKKSGAVMPKTLKPEQVPRDILPEVGTPGTAKMKLFWDVVLVADGQEEQVYRVGFLVKNYRKCLNTLVQHETEGRECIVLLQGKLVNGGLIKNGGLSVQVKKAKD
;
A
#
# COMPACT_ATOMS: atom_id res chain seq x y z
N MET A 1 30.68 -47.92 -4.88
CA MET A 1 30.06 -46.63 -5.29
C MET A 1 30.86 -45.53 -4.62
N THR A 2 31.71 -44.86 -5.38
CA THR A 2 32.62 -43.81 -4.88
C THR A 2 31.85 -42.50 -4.73
N SER A 3 31.54 -42.12 -3.49
CA SER A 3 30.95 -40.82 -3.18
C SER A 3 31.99 -39.72 -3.41
N LYS A 4 31.74 -38.87 -4.41
CA LYS A 4 32.57 -37.69 -4.67
C LYS A 4 32.49 -36.69 -3.50
N PRO A 5 33.61 -36.00 -3.16
CA PRO A 5 33.66 -35.04 -2.07
C PRO A 5 32.80 -33.80 -2.35
N LEU A 6 32.21 -33.26 -1.29
CA LEU A 6 31.22 -32.16 -1.28
C LEU A 6 31.66 -30.87 -2.01
N GLY A 7 32.96 -30.71 -2.29
CA GLY A 7 33.53 -29.52 -2.95
C GLY A 7 33.38 -29.49 -4.48
N GLU A 8 33.23 -30.64 -5.15
CA GLU A 8 33.09 -30.66 -6.63
C GLU A 8 31.74 -30.09 -7.09
N ASN A 9 30.69 -30.22 -6.26
CA ASN A 9 29.32 -29.79 -6.61
C ASN A 9 29.17 -28.27 -6.64
N LEU A 10 30.03 -27.53 -5.93
CA LEU A 10 29.97 -26.07 -5.84
C LEU A 10 30.59 -25.37 -7.05
N GLN A 11 31.64 -25.97 -7.62
CA GLN A 11 32.25 -25.52 -8.88
C GLN A 11 31.31 -25.80 -10.06
N GLU A 12 30.66 -26.97 -10.11
CA GLU A 12 29.68 -27.31 -11.15
C GLU A 12 28.46 -26.38 -11.09
N ALA A 13 27.96 -26.06 -9.88
CA ALA A 13 26.87 -25.10 -9.71
C ALA A 13 27.24 -23.67 -10.13
N LYS A 14 28.47 -23.23 -9.80
CA LYS A 14 28.98 -21.91 -10.23
C LYS A 14 29.09 -21.83 -11.76
N THR A 15 29.64 -22.87 -12.38
CA THR A 15 29.80 -22.95 -13.85
C THR A 15 28.43 -22.96 -14.55
N GLY A 16 27.44 -23.65 -13.99
CA GLY A 16 26.07 -23.65 -14.50
C GLY A 16 25.39 -22.27 -14.44
N LEU A 17 25.63 -21.50 -13.37
CA LEU A 17 25.09 -20.14 -13.23
C LEU A 17 25.74 -19.16 -14.23
N GLU A 18 27.06 -19.26 -14.44
CA GLU A 18 27.78 -18.42 -15.41
C GLU A 18 27.31 -18.70 -16.85
N LEU A 19 27.11 -19.97 -17.21
CA LEU A 19 26.54 -20.37 -18.51
C LEU A 19 25.11 -19.85 -18.71
N TRP A 20 24.30 -19.84 -17.66
CA TRP A 20 22.92 -19.33 -17.71
C TRP A 20 22.88 -17.81 -17.89
N LEU A 21 23.76 -17.07 -17.20
CA LEU A 21 23.91 -15.61 -17.34
C LEU A 21 24.43 -15.23 -18.74
N ALA A 22 25.35 -16.02 -19.31
CA ALA A 22 25.84 -15.82 -20.67
C ALA A 22 24.74 -16.04 -21.73
N SER A 23 23.82 -16.96 -21.47
CA SER A 23 22.71 -17.29 -22.38
C SER A 23 21.51 -16.34 -22.26
N ASN A 24 21.44 -15.53 -21.19
CA ASN A 24 20.35 -14.60 -20.91
C ASN A 24 20.92 -13.23 -20.51
N PRO A 25 21.45 -12.44 -21.46
CA PRO A 25 22.04 -11.14 -21.14
C PRO A 25 20.97 -10.26 -20.49
N ILE A 26 21.19 -9.90 -19.22
CA ILE A 26 20.38 -8.91 -18.51
C ILE A 26 20.52 -7.62 -19.33
N PRO A 27 19.42 -7.03 -19.84
CA PRO A 27 19.50 -5.80 -20.60
C PRO A 27 19.86 -4.66 -19.66
N LEU A 28 21.16 -4.43 -19.49
CA LEU A 28 21.71 -3.16 -19.02
C LEU A 28 21.64 -2.17 -20.18
N LYS A 29 20.55 -1.40 -20.27
CA LYS A 29 20.58 -0.14 -21.01
C LYS A 29 19.79 0.96 -20.32
N ASN A 30 20.58 1.95 -19.90
CA ASN A 30 20.22 3.36 -19.81
C ASN A 30 19.69 3.88 -21.17
N GLU A 31 19.00 5.02 -21.09
CA GLU A 31 18.53 5.92 -22.16
C GLU A 31 17.09 5.74 -22.67
N SER A 32 16.24 6.58 -22.06
CA SER A 32 15.30 7.50 -22.71
C SER A 32 14.63 7.04 -24.01
N LEU A 33 13.42 6.49 -23.87
CA LEU A 33 12.33 6.75 -24.81
C LEU A 33 11.01 6.79 -24.03
N GLU A 34 10.24 7.85 -24.26
CA GLU A 34 8.94 8.11 -23.67
C GLU A 34 8.02 6.89 -23.81
N SER A 35 7.62 6.31 -22.69
CA SER A 35 6.63 5.24 -22.64
C SER A 35 5.37 5.71 -21.89
N PRO A 36 4.17 5.35 -22.37
CA PRO A 36 2.91 5.79 -21.80
C PRO A 36 2.74 5.27 -20.36
N PRO A 37 1.89 5.90 -19.52
CA PRO A 37 1.85 5.60 -18.09
C PRO A 37 1.37 4.17 -17.85
N LEU A 38 2.30 3.30 -17.43
CA LEU A 38 2.08 1.93 -16.95
C LEU A 38 1.10 1.92 -15.77
N THR A 39 -0.19 1.87 -16.08
CA THR A 39 -1.28 1.71 -15.11
C THR A 39 -1.61 0.22 -14.96
N LYS A 40 -0.69 -0.50 -14.31
CA LYS A 40 -0.86 -1.76 -13.54
C LYS A 40 0.55 -2.32 -13.35
N LYS A 41 1.21 -1.99 -12.24
CA LYS A 41 2.52 -2.58 -11.90
C LYS A 41 2.34 -4.10 -11.84
N GLY A 42 2.94 -4.82 -12.78
CA GLY A 42 3.05 -6.27 -12.73
C GLY A 42 3.74 -6.72 -11.43
N PRO A 43 3.67 -8.02 -11.09
CA PRO A 43 4.41 -8.53 -9.94
C PRO A 43 5.89 -8.18 -10.11
N ASP A 44 6.47 -7.68 -9.01
CA ASP A 44 7.89 -7.33 -8.92
C ASP A 44 8.74 -8.49 -9.46
N LEU A 45 9.77 -8.20 -10.26
CA LEU A 45 10.67 -9.21 -10.82
C LEU A 45 11.26 -10.10 -9.70
N ARG A 46 11.49 -9.51 -8.52
CA ARG A 46 11.95 -10.24 -7.33
C ARG A 46 10.94 -11.27 -6.83
N VAL A 47 9.65 -10.95 -6.89
CA VAL A 47 8.56 -11.86 -6.48
C VAL A 47 8.47 -13.05 -7.43
N LYS A 48 8.70 -12.84 -8.74
CA LYS A 48 8.74 -13.94 -9.71
C LYS A 48 9.95 -14.84 -9.50
N ALA A 49 11.15 -14.27 -9.36
CA ALA A 49 12.37 -15.02 -9.10
C ALA A 49 12.28 -15.84 -7.79
N ALA A 50 11.73 -15.24 -6.73
CA ALA A 50 11.47 -15.93 -5.47
C ALA A 50 10.48 -17.09 -5.64
N LEU A 51 9.45 -16.94 -6.49
CA LEU A 51 8.48 -18.00 -6.74
C LEU A 51 9.08 -19.16 -7.55
N GLU A 52 9.91 -18.87 -8.55
CA GLU A 52 10.67 -19.87 -9.30
C GLU A 52 11.61 -20.64 -8.37
N PHE A 53 12.35 -19.94 -7.51
CA PHE A 53 13.19 -20.55 -6.48
C PHE A 53 12.39 -21.49 -5.56
N LEU A 54 11.20 -21.07 -5.11
CA LEU A 54 10.31 -21.92 -4.30
C LEU A 54 9.83 -23.16 -5.07
N SER A 55 9.53 -23.03 -6.37
CA SER A 55 9.13 -24.16 -7.21
C SER A 55 10.26 -25.16 -7.46
N VAL A 56 11.52 -24.70 -7.51
CA VAL A 56 12.68 -25.59 -7.62
C VAL A 56 12.99 -26.26 -6.29
N THR A 57 12.88 -25.51 -5.18
CA THR A 57 13.23 -26.01 -3.84
C THR A 57 12.18 -26.96 -3.27
N PHE A 58 10.91 -26.70 -3.54
CA PHE A 58 9.76 -27.45 -3.03
C PHE A 58 8.78 -27.77 -4.18
N PRO A 59 9.19 -28.57 -5.18
CA PRO A 59 8.43 -28.77 -6.41
C PRO A 59 7.05 -29.39 -6.20
N LYS A 60 6.93 -30.26 -5.19
CA LYS A 60 5.66 -30.89 -4.83
C LYS A 60 4.69 -29.94 -4.12
N CYS A 61 5.20 -28.85 -3.52
CA CYS A 61 4.40 -27.86 -2.81
C CYS A 61 4.04 -26.67 -3.69
N PHE A 62 4.97 -26.17 -4.51
CA PHE A 62 4.80 -24.98 -5.33
C PHE A 62 4.70 -25.33 -6.80
N VAL A 63 3.48 -25.65 -7.22
CA VAL A 63 3.18 -26.03 -8.58
C VAL A 63 2.69 -24.82 -9.37
N LEU A 64 3.36 -24.49 -10.49
CA LEU A 64 3.02 -23.33 -11.33
C LEU A 64 2.21 -23.68 -12.57
N ARG A 65 2.39 -24.89 -13.12
CA ARG A 65 1.84 -25.29 -14.42
C ARG A 65 0.74 -26.34 -14.36
N GLU A 66 0.67 -27.14 -13.31
CA GLU A 66 -0.32 -28.22 -13.23
C GLU A 66 -1.73 -27.68 -12.96
N GLU A 67 -2.71 -28.55 -13.16
CA GLU A 67 -4.12 -28.24 -12.93
C GLU A 67 -4.52 -28.44 -11.47
N ASN A 68 -3.80 -29.28 -10.74
CA ASN A 68 -4.14 -29.69 -9.37
C ASN A 68 -3.46 -28.81 -8.33
N PHE A 69 -4.03 -27.63 -8.09
CA PHE A 69 -3.63 -26.80 -6.95
C PHE A 69 -4.18 -27.38 -5.65
N CYS A 70 -3.31 -27.58 -4.66
CA CYS A 70 -3.70 -27.96 -3.31
C CYS A 70 -3.63 -26.76 -2.36
N ALA A 71 -4.43 -26.80 -1.29
CA ALA A 71 -4.31 -25.79 -0.23
C ALA A 71 -3.03 -26.05 0.58
N PHE A 72 -2.46 -25.02 1.18
CA PHE A 72 -1.31 -25.22 2.07
C PHE A 72 -1.73 -25.69 3.46
N GLU A 73 -0.84 -26.42 4.13
CA GLU A 73 -0.91 -26.69 5.56
C GLU A 73 -1.03 -25.39 6.38
N ILE A 74 -1.80 -25.43 7.46
CA ILE A 74 -1.91 -24.30 8.40
C ILE A 74 -0.53 -24.03 9.01
N GLY A 75 -0.06 -22.78 8.91
CA GLY A 75 1.25 -22.39 9.44
C GLY A 75 2.44 -22.71 8.54
N ILE A 76 2.22 -23.10 7.27
CA ILE A 76 3.29 -23.40 6.31
C ILE A 76 4.35 -22.29 6.22
N THR A 77 3.96 -21.02 6.39
CA THR A 77 4.89 -19.87 6.34
C THR A 77 5.98 -19.97 7.40
N LYS A 78 5.64 -20.39 8.63
CA LYS A 78 6.62 -20.53 9.71
C LYS A 78 7.61 -21.65 9.38
N LYS A 79 7.09 -22.82 8.97
CA LYS A 79 7.92 -23.97 8.56
C LYS A 79 8.83 -23.62 7.37
N LEU A 80 8.29 -22.88 6.41
CA LEU A 80 9.02 -22.43 5.23
C LEU A 80 10.19 -21.52 5.62
N PHE A 81 9.96 -20.53 6.49
CA PHE A 81 11.01 -19.58 6.89
C PHE A 81 12.09 -20.26 7.73
N SER A 82 11.72 -21.15 8.66
CA SER A 82 12.71 -21.91 9.43
C SER A 82 13.60 -22.79 8.55
N ARG A 83 13.08 -23.30 7.42
CA ARG A 83 13.90 -24.06 6.46
C ARG A 83 14.78 -23.22 5.55
N LEU A 84 14.34 -21.99 5.26
CA LEU A 84 15.02 -21.12 4.30
C LEU A 84 16.03 -20.16 4.94
N GLU A 85 16.03 -20.00 6.27
CA GLU A 85 16.89 -19.04 6.98
C GLU A 85 18.37 -19.10 6.55
N ASN A 86 18.89 -20.30 6.26
CA ASN A 86 20.28 -20.52 5.84
C ASN A 86 20.44 -20.98 4.37
N LYS A 87 19.36 -20.99 3.58
CA LYS A 87 19.34 -21.55 2.21
C LYS A 87 18.89 -20.54 1.14
N LEU A 88 18.86 -19.26 1.47
CA LEU A 88 18.48 -18.23 0.51
C LEU A 88 19.61 -17.98 -0.50
N PRO A 89 19.29 -17.84 -1.79
CA PRO A 89 20.24 -17.37 -2.79
C PRO A 89 20.79 -15.98 -2.45
N GLU A 90 22.01 -15.71 -2.90
CA GLU A 90 22.66 -14.41 -2.70
C GLU A 90 21.78 -13.27 -3.27
N GLY A 91 21.57 -12.23 -2.46
CA GLY A 91 20.75 -11.07 -2.82
C GLY A 91 19.23 -11.24 -2.65
N MET A 92 18.73 -12.43 -2.32
CA MET A 92 17.32 -12.66 -2.02
C MET A 92 17.05 -12.48 -0.53
N VAL A 93 16.01 -11.71 -0.18
CA VAL A 93 15.62 -11.51 1.23
C VAL A 93 14.34 -12.27 1.57
N LEU A 94 14.12 -12.59 2.86
CA LEU A 94 12.88 -13.22 3.33
C LEU A 94 11.61 -12.43 2.96
N GLY A 95 11.74 -11.11 2.80
CA GLY A 95 10.66 -10.25 2.28
C GLY A 95 10.18 -10.65 0.89
N ASP A 96 11.09 -11.08 0.01
CA ASP A 96 10.79 -11.51 -1.35
C ASP A 96 10.02 -12.84 -1.33
N ILE A 97 10.45 -13.80 -0.50
CA ILE A 97 9.73 -15.07 -0.26
C ILE A 97 8.32 -14.81 0.27
N LYS A 98 8.18 -13.90 1.23
CA LYS A 98 6.85 -13.51 1.76
C LYS A 98 5.98 -12.89 0.67
N GLY A 99 6.57 -12.08 -0.19
CA GLY A 99 5.91 -11.51 -1.37
C GLY A 99 5.44 -12.59 -2.35
N ALA A 100 6.32 -13.53 -2.69
CA ALA A 100 6.03 -14.68 -3.54
C ALA A 100 4.92 -15.56 -2.99
N LEU A 101 4.97 -15.90 -1.69
CA LEU A 101 3.92 -16.68 -1.05
C LEU A 101 2.56 -15.97 -1.09
N ARG A 102 2.55 -14.66 -0.79
CA ARG A 102 1.32 -13.85 -0.89
C ARG A 102 0.80 -13.80 -2.33
N PHE A 103 1.68 -13.68 -3.32
CA PHE A 103 1.30 -13.68 -4.72
C PHE A 103 0.70 -15.03 -5.12
N TYR A 104 1.36 -16.15 -4.78
CA TYR A 104 0.89 -17.50 -5.05
C TYR A 104 -0.48 -17.78 -4.42
N CYS A 105 -0.66 -17.43 -3.14
CA CYS A 105 -1.93 -17.59 -2.43
C CYS A 105 -3.08 -16.72 -2.99
N ASN A 106 -2.77 -15.71 -3.82
CA ASN A 106 -3.79 -14.89 -4.49
C ASN A 106 -4.08 -15.36 -5.92
N LEU A 107 -3.43 -16.42 -6.40
CA LEU A 107 -3.73 -16.98 -7.72
C LEU A 107 -5.16 -17.53 -7.74
N PRO A 108 -5.91 -17.33 -8.83
CA PRO A 108 -7.29 -17.82 -8.95
C PRO A 108 -7.41 -19.32 -8.68
N LYS A 109 -6.49 -20.13 -9.24
CA LYS A 109 -6.45 -21.59 -9.04
C LYS A 109 -6.26 -21.98 -7.57
N TYR A 110 -5.37 -21.29 -6.86
CA TYR A 110 -5.18 -21.53 -5.42
C TYR A 110 -6.42 -21.11 -4.61
N ASN A 111 -7.04 -19.98 -4.94
CA ASN A 111 -8.27 -19.55 -4.28
C ASN A 111 -9.42 -20.55 -4.52
N MET A 112 -9.53 -21.13 -5.73
CA MET A 112 -10.49 -22.19 -6.03
C MET A 112 -10.22 -23.43 -5.18
N ALA A 113 -8.97 -23.88 -5.12
CA ALA A 113 -8.55 -25.01 -4.28
C ALA A 113 -8.88 -24.79 -2.80
N ARG A 114 -8.68 -23.56 -2.30
CA ARG A 114 -8.98 -23.19 -0.92
C ARG A 114 -10.48 -23.01 -0.63
N SER A 115 -11.29 -22.74 -1.66
CA SER A 115 -12.74 -22.53 -1.51
C SER A 115 -13.55 -23.82 -1.58
N LYS A 116 -12.90 -24.97 -1.82
CA LYS A 116 -13.55 -26.27 -1.92
C LYS A 116 -13.34 -27.05 -0.62
N GLU A 117 -14.44 -27.43 0.01
CA GLU A 117 -14.42 -28.31 1.19
C GLU A 117 -13.87 -29.69 0.82
N GLY A 118 -13.12 -30.31 1.74
CA GLY A 118 -12.48 -31.61 1.56
C GLY A 118 -11.24 -31.59 0.66
N ASN A 119 -10.83 -30.42 0.16
CA ASN A 119 -9.61 -30.35 -0.66
C ASN A 119 -8.37 -30.59 0.22
N PRO A 120 -7.41 -31.45 -0.20
CA PRO A 120 -6.25 -31.77 0.63
C PRO A 120 -5.36 -30.56 0.85
N ARG A 121 -4.77 -30.52 2.05
CA ARG A 121 -3.73 -29.59 2.45
C ARG A 121 -2.38 -30.28 2.38
N ILE A 122 -1.45 -29.67 1.68
CA ILE A 122 -0.10 -30.21 1.51
C ILE A 122 0.92 -29.48 2.38
N ASN A 123 1.89 -30.23 2.91
CA ASN A 123 3.09 -29.67 3.54
C ASN A 123 4.16 -29.31 2.48
N LEU A 124 5.35 -28.91 2.94
CA LEU A 124 6.45 -28.50 2.07
C LEU A 124 7.02 -29.65 1.23
N GLU A 125 6.83 -30.88 1.70
CA GLU A 125 7.22 -32.13 1.08
C GLU A 125 6.19 -32.63 0.05
N GLY A 126 5.01 -32.01 0.02
CA GLY A 126 3.89 -32.42 -0.83
C GLY A 126 3.05 -33.57 -0.26
N GLU A 127 3.20 -33.89 1.02
CA GLU A 127 2.37 -34.88 1.71
C GLU A 127 1.09 -34.23 2.22
N VAL A 128 0.00 -35.00 2.25
CA VAL A 128 -1.29 -34.54 2.73
C VAL A 128 -1.30 -34.56 4.27
N VAL A 129 -1.47 -33.39 4.88
CA VAL A 129 -1.48 -33.21 6.35
C VAL A 129 -2.87 -32.91 6.90
N GLY A 130 -3.84 -32.65 6.03
CA GLY A 130 -5.23 -32.45 6.42
C GLY A 130 -6.08 -32.03 5.24
N GLU A 131 -7.26 -31.51 5.52
CA GLU A 131 -8.23 -31.09 4.50
C GLU A 131 -8.78 -29.69 4.82
N VAL A 132 -9.37 -29.05 3.82
CA VAL A 132 -10.09 -27.79 4.01
C VAL A 132 -11.46 -28.07 4.63
N THR A 133 -11.71 -27.50 5.80
CA THR A 133 -12.97 -27.69 6.52
C THR A 133 -14.08 -26.75 6.02
N ALA A 134 -15.34 -27.13 6.18
CA ALA A 134 -16.50 -26.31 5.81
C ALA A 134 -16.48 -24.91 6.46
N GLU A 135 -16.03 -24.82 7.72
CA GLU A 135 -15.96 -23.58 8.48
C GLU A 135 -14.97 -22.59 7.86
N GLU A 136 -13.81 -23.09 7.43
CA GLU A 136 -12.80 -22.27 6.76
C GLU A 136 -13.28 -21.73 5.42
N VAL A 137 -14.01 -22.56 4.65
CA VAL A 137 -14.63 -22.13 3.38
C VAL A 137 -15.64 -21.01 3.64
N LYS A 138 -16.51 -21.15 4.65
CA LYS A 138 -17.46 -20.10 5.03
C LYS A 138 -16.77 -18.80 5.41
N LEU A 139 -15.68 -18.87 6.19
CA LEU A 139 -14.89 -17.69 6.57
C LEU A 139 -14.19 -17.03 5.38
N PHE A 140 -13.79 -17.81 4.38
CA PHE A 140 -13.15 -17.29 3.17
C PHE A 140 -14.16 -16.64 2.21
N LEU A 141 -15.31 -17.29 2.00
CA LEU A 141 -16.36 -16.81 1.11
C LEU A 141 -17.12 -15.62 1.68
N ASN A 142 -17.17 -15.45 2.99
CA ASN A 142 -17.71 -14.25 3.61
C ASN A 142 -16.69 -13.11 3.45
N PRO A 143 -16.85 -12.17 2.49
CA PRO A 143 -16.00 -10.99 2.47
C PRO A 143 -16.15 -10.33 3.84
N ARG A 144 -15.04 -10.05 4.52
CA ARG A 144 -15.06 -9.22 5.73
C ARG A 144 -15.86 -7.98 5.37
N LYS A 145 -17.12 -7.89 5.83
CA LYS A 145 -17.95 -6.69 5.67
C LYS A 145 -17.04 -5.57 6.13
N LYS A 146 -16.63 -4.70 5.21
CA LYS A 146 -15.89 -3.48 5.57
C LYS A 146 -16.78 -2.86 6.64
N GLN A 147 -16.34 -2.89 7.90
CA GLN A 147 -17.06 -2.23 8.97
C GLN A 147 -17.41 -0.85 8.44
N GLU A 148 -18.71 -0.59 8.30
CA GLU A 148 -19.20 0.68 7.82
C GLU A 148 -18.54 1.73 8.70
N LYS A 149 -17.66 2.53 8.08
CA LYS A 149 -17.00 3.58 8.82
C LYS A 149 -18.12 4.49 9.30
N PHE A 150 -18.28 4.60 10.61
CA PHE A 150 -19.10 5.61 11.24
C PHE A 150 -18.78 6.96 10.58
N VAL A 151 -19.67 7.42 9.71
CA VAL A 151 -19.66 8.77 9.18
C VAL A 151 -20.40 9.57 10.22
N GLN A 152 -19.67 10.29 11.08
CA GLN A 152 -20.32 11.28 11.94
C GLN A 152 -20.95 12.38 11.08
N ASP A 153 -22.07 12.89 11.57
CA ASP A 153 -22.86 13.93 10.92
C ASP A 153 -22.05 15.20 10.64
N LYS A 154 -22.42 15.84 9.53
CA LYS A 154 -21.68 16.87 8.82
C LYS A 154 -21.85 18.22 9.53
N VAL A 155 -20.75 18.88 9.90
CA VAL A 155 -20.78 20.32 10.21
C VAL A 155 -20.37 21.07 8.93
N PRO A 156 -21.29 21.79 8.26
CA PRO A 156 -20.93 22.64 7.13
C PRO A 156 -20.14 23.85 7.65
N VAL A 157 -18.90 24.02 7.20
CA VAL A 157 -18.12 25.23 7.45
C VAL A 157 -17.87 25.91 6.11
N VAL A 158 -18.56 27.03 5.87
CA VAL A 158 -18.42 27.84 4.65
C VAL A 158 -17.22 28.77 4.81
N VAL A 159 -16.15 28.52 4.06
CA VAL A 159 -15.00 29.44 4.00
C VAL A 159 -15.07 30.26 2.70
N VAL A 160 -15.58 31.49 2.79
CA VAL A 160 -15.55 32.47 1.70
C VAL A 160 -14.20 33.19 1.69
N SER A 161 -13.47 33.17 0.57
CA SER A 161 -12.35 34.10 0.36
C SER A 161 -12.61 34.94 -0.88
N LYS A 162 -12.71 36.26 -0.71
CA LYS A 162 -12.80 37.23 -1.81
C LYS A 162 -11.45 37.30 -2.56
N LYS A 163 -11.54 37.15 -3.89
CA LYS A 163 -10.54 37.40 -4.95
C LYS A 163 -9.40 36.38 -5.13
N THR A 164 -9.50 35.51 -6.16
CA THR A 164 -8.68 35.56 -7.40
C THR A 164 -8.84 34.32 -8.29
N LYS A 165 -8.67 34.55 -9.61
CA LYS A 165 -8.84 33.63 -10.75
C LYS A 165 -7.75 32.55 -10.84
N LEU A 166 -8.15 31.32 -11.15
CA LEU A 166 -7.28 30.13 -11.32
C LEU A 166 -7.39 29.54 -12.73
N LYS A 167 -6.26 29.48 -13.47
CA LYS A 167 -5.89 28.48 -14.50
C LYS A 167 -4.34 28.38 -14.49
N LYS A 168 -3.65 27.25 -14.71
CA LYS A 168 -3.96 25.99 -15.41
C LYS A 168 -3.08 24.82 -14.91
N SER A 169 -3.68 23.62 -14.89
CA SER A 169 -3.14 22.25 -15.03
C SER A 169 -1.99 21.73 -14.12
N GLY A 170 -2.30 20.65 -13.38
CA GLY A 170 -1.34 19.60 -13.01
C GLY A 170 -0.87 19.59 -11.56
N ALA A 171 -0.85 20.74 -10.89
CA ALA A 171 -0.58 20.86 -9.47
C ALA A 171 -1.66 21.75 -8.85
N VAL A 172 -2.43 21.23 -7.88
CA VAL A 172 -3.34 22.06 -7.08
C VAL A 172 -2.45 23.04 -6.32
N MET A 173 -2.44 24.32 -6.74
CA MET A 173 -1.78 25.35 -5.95
C MET A 173 -2.41 25.37 -4.55
N PRO A 174 -1.60 25.42 -3.48
CA PRO A 174 -2.13 25.42 -2.12
C PRO A 174 -2.93 26.70 -1.92
N LYS A 175 -4.24 26.56 -1.66
CA LYS A 175 -5.06 27.71 -1.26
C LYS A 175 -4.57 28.15 0.11
N THR A 176 -4.17 29.42 0.21
CA THR A 176 -3.78 30.07 1.45
C THR A 176 -5.04 30.47 2.22
N LEU A 177 -5.14 30.00 3.45
CA LEU A 177 -6.19 30.36 4.39
C LEU A 177 -5.59 31.27 5.46
N LYS A 178 -6.37 32.26 5.89
CA LYS A 178 -6.03 33.01 7.09
C LYS A 178 -6.28 32.16 8.34
N PRO A 179 -5.56 32.39 9.45
CA PRO A 179 -5.73 31.62 10.68
C PRO A 179 -7.18 31.60 11.21
N GLU A 180 -7.91 32.70 11.05
CA GLU A 180 -9.28 32.85 11.56
C GLU A 180 -10.31 32.03 10.77
N GLN A 181 -9.94 31.58 9.56
CA GLN A 181 -10.82 30.76 8.71
C GLN A 181 -10.76 29.27 9.05
N VAL A 182 -9.94 28.87 10.02
CA VAL A 182 -9.77 27.48 10.44
C VAL A 182 -10.72 27.18 11.62
N PRO A 183 -11.83 26.44 11.43
CA PRO A 183 -12.82 26.16 12.49
C PRO A 183 -12.23 25.43 13.71
N ARG A 184 -12.18 26.09 14.86
CA ARG A 184 -11.57 25.51 16.07
C ARG A 184 -12.51 24.51 16.78
N ASP A 185 -13.82 24.65 16.58
CA ASP A 185 -14.83 24.00 17.42
C ASP A 185 -15.31 22.63 16.88
N ILE A 186 -14.81 22.19 15.72
CA ILE A 186 -15.20 20.92 15.10
C ILE A 186 -14.44 19.70 15.65
N LEU A 187 -13.56 19.91 16.62
CA LEU A 187 -12.74 18.84 17.19
C LEU A 187 -13.53 18.08 18.26
N PRO A 188 -13.50 16.73 18.25
CA PRO A 188 -13.97 15.96 19.39
C PRO A 188 -13.10 16.27 20.61
N GLU A 189 -13.67 16.08 21.80
CA GLU A 189 -12.99 16.32 23.08
C GLU A 189 -11.64 15.57 23.17
N VAL A 190 -10.71 16.14 23.92
CA VAL A 190 -9.41 15.50 24.16
C VAL A 190 -9.64 14.29 25.05
N GLY A 191 -9.24 13.10 24.60
CA GLY A 191 -9.38 11.85 25.36
C GLY A 191 -10.52 10.94 24.88
N THR A 192 -11.39 11.39 23.97
CA THR A 192 -12.44 10.52 23.42
C THR A 192 -11.81 9.31 22.69
N PRO A 193 -12.15 8.06 23.07
CA PRO A 193 -11.60 6.86 22.47
C PRO A 193 -11.85 6.81 20.96
N GLY A 194 -10.85 6.35 20.18
CA GLY A 194 -11.00 6.18 18.73
C GLY A 194 -10.79 7.45 17.88
N THR A 195 -10.67 8.62 18.49
CA THR A 195 -10.47 9.91 17.79
C THR A 195 -9.26 9.95 16.86
N ALA A 196 -8.18 9.22 17.17
CA ALA A 196 -6.99 9.16 16.33
C ALA A 196 -7.27 8.65 14.91
N LYS A 197 -8.31 7.83 14.72
CA LYS A 197 -8.72 7.26 13.42
C LYS A 197 -9.89 8.01 12.77
N MET A 198 -10.50 8.95 13.48
CA MET A 198 -11.62 9.74 12.98
C MET A 198 -11.17 10.70 11.87
N LYS A 199 -12.08 10.93 10.93
CA LYS A 199 -11.87 11.87 9.83
C LYS A 199 -12.84 13.03 9.94
N LEU A 200 -12.29 14.25 9.91
CA LEU A 200 -13.03 15.48 9.75
C LEU A 200 -13.15 15.79 8.26
N PHE A 201 -14.26 16.38 7.85
CA PHE A 201 -14.47 16.80 6.48
C PHE A 201 -14.78 18.29 6.44
N TRP A 202 -14.12 19.00 5.53
CA TRP A 202 -14.42 20.39 5.20
C TRP A 202 -15.00 20.47 3.80
N ASP A 203 -16.01 21.31 3.64
CA ASP A 203 -16.54 21.67 2.33
C ASP A 203 -15.98 23.06 1.98
N VAL A 204 -15.00 23.08 1.09
CA VAL A 204 -14.30 24.28 0.65
C VAL A 204 -14.97 24.81 -0.61
N VAL A 205 -15.60 25.98 -0.51
CA VAL A 205 -16.21 26.64 -1.67
C VAL A 205 -15.13 27.47 -2.38
N LEU A 206 -14.93 27.20 -3.66
CA LEU A 206 -14.11 28.02 -4.56
C LEU A 206 -15.05 28.82 -5.46
N VAL A 207 -14.99 30.15 -5.30
CA VAL A 207 -15.65 31.11 -6.18
C VAL A 207 -14.57 31.70 -7.08
N ALA A 208 -14.54 31.29 -8.34
CA ALA A 208 -13.70 31.94 -9.34
C ALA A 208 -14.50 33.09 -9.98
N ASP A 209 -13.86 34.22 -10.25
CA ASP A 209 -14.52 35.40 -10.82
C ASP A 209 -15.28 35.03 -12.11
N GLY A 210 -16.62 35.11 -12.05
CA GLY A 210 -17.50 34.82 -13.18
C GLY A 210 -17.78 33.33 -13.44
N GLN A 211 -17.47 32.42 -12.50
CA GLN A 211 -17.86 31.01 -12.57
C GLN A 211 -18.79 30.62 -11.42
N GLU A 212 -19.58 29.56 -11.65
CA GLU A 212 -20.40 28.93 -10.60
C GLU A 212 -19.56 28.46 -9.43
N GLU A 213 -20.15 28.52 -8.24
CA GLU A 213 -19.51 28.06 -7.00
C GLU A 213 -19.19 26.57 -7.10
N GLN A 214 -17.91 26.23 -6.90
CA GLN A 214 -17.50 24.83 -6.87
C GLN A 214 -17.21 24.42 -5.43
N VAL A 215 -17.90 23.40 -4.96
CA VAL A 215 -17.71 22.84 -3.61
C VAL A 215 -16.73 21.68 -3.67
N TYR A 216 -15.66 21.78 -2.90
CA TYR A 216 -14.63 20.76 -2.77
C TYR A 216 -14.66 20.14 -1.38
N ARG A 217 -14.77 18.82 -1.29
CA ARG A 217 -14.78 18.12 -0.01
C ARG A 217 -13.38 17.64 0.35
N VAL A 218 -12.87 18.03 1.51
CA VAL A 218 -11.52 17.67 1.98
C VAL A 218 -11.60 16.90 3.28
N GLY A 219 -11.00 15.71 3.31
CA GLY A 219 -10.94 14.88 4.52
C GLY A 219 -9.59 14.97 5.24
N PHE A 220 -9.61 15.26 6.53
CA PHE A 220 -8.44 15.31 7.41
C PHE A 220 -8.54 14.25 8.50
N LEU A 221 -7.41 13.72 8.97
CA LEU A 221 -7.37 12.99 10.23
C LEU A 221 -7.44 13.97 11.40
N VAL A 222 -8.26 13.69 12.41
CA VAL A 222 -8.38 14.51 13.64
C VAL A 222 -7.00 14.80 14.25
N LYS A 223 -6.11 13.80 14.28
CA LYS A 223 -4.73 13.96 14.77
C LYS A 223 -3.95 15.05 14.02
N ASN A 224 -4.04 15.08 12.70
CA ASN A 224 -3.33 16.07 11.87
C ASN A 224 -3.96 17.46 12.04
N TYR A 225 -5.28 17.51 12.14
CA TYR A 225 -6.02 18.74 12.35
C TYR A 225 -5.66 19.41 13.68
N ARG A 226 -5.65 18.65 14.79
CA ARG A 226 -5.24 19.14 16.11
C ARG A 226 -3.77 19.61 16.12
N LYS A 227 -2.88 18.88 15.43
CA LYS A 227 -1.48 19.32 15.28
C LYS A 227 -1.39 20.69 14.60
N CYS A 228 -2.16 20.91 13.53
CA CYS A 228 -2.22 22.19 12.83
C CYS A 228 -2.71 23.33 13.74
N LEU A 229 -3.78 23.11 14.50
CA LEU A 229 -4.29 24.10 15.44
C LEU A 229 -3.28 24.44 16.54
N ASN A 230 -2.60 23.44 17.10
CA ASN A 230 -1.59 23.67 18.13
C ASN A 230 -0.42 24.51 17.60
N THR A 231 0.06 24.23 16.38
CA THR A 231 1.12 25.03 15.73
C THR A 231 0.64 26.46 15.46
N LEU A 232 -0.61 26.62 15.06
CA LEU A 232 -1.22 27.93 14.80
C LEU A 232 -1.32 28.76 16.09
N VAL A 233 -1.84 28.19 17.17
CA VAL A 233 -1.91 28.83 18.50
C VAL A 233 -0.50 29.20 18.99
N GLN A 234 0.47 28.31 18.83
CA GLN A 234 1.86 28.57 19.22
C GLN A 234 2.41 29.82 18.51
N HIS A 235 2.25 29.92 17.18
CA HIS A 235 2.75 31.07 16.46
C HIS A 235 1.96 32.36 16.71
N GLU A 236 0.66 32.26 16.98
CA GLU A 236 -0.15 33.40 17.44
C GLU A 236 0.38 33.93 18.78
N THR A 237 0.71 33.06 19.73
CA THR A 237 1.30 33.46 21.01
C THR A 237 2.70 34.07 20.86
N GLU A 238 3.43 33.71 19.81
CA GLU A 238 4.72 34.30 19.45
C GLU A 238 4.58 35.63 18.67
N GLY A 239 3.36 36.08 18.38
CA GLY A 239 3.11 37.30 17.59
C GLY A 239 3.48 37.18 16.12
N ARG A 240 3.56 35.96 15.57
CA ARG A 240 3.98 35.70 14.18
C ARG A 240 2.79 35.61 13.25
N GLU A 241 2.86 36.34 12.13
CA GLU A 241 1.87 36.18 11.06
C GLU A 241 1.98 34.80 10.40
N CYS A 242 0.87 34.06 10.39
CA CYS A 242 0.80 32.72 9.83
C CYS A 242 -0.11 32.64 8.61
N ILE A 243 0.21 31.70 7.73
CA ILE A 243 -0.59 31.31 6.58
C ILE A 243 -0.83 29.81 6.68
N VAL A 244 -2.07 29.37 6.53
CA VAL A 244 -2.41 27.94 6.52
C VAL A 244 -2.58 27.49 5.07
N LEU A 245 -1.85 26.44 4.68
CA LEU A 245 -1.92 25.85 3.35
C LEU A 245 -2.76 24.57 3.39
N LEU A 246 -3.77 24.55 2.53
CA LEU A 246 -4.52 23.35 2.21
C LEU A 246 -3.79 22.56 1.12
N GLN A 247 -3.39 21.32 1.42
CA GLN A 247 -2.69 20.43 0.49
C GLN A 247 -3.45 19.12 0.32
N GLY A 248 -3.46 18.57 -0.89
CA GLY A 248 -4.07 17.27 -1.16
C GLY A 248 -4.15 16.95 -2.65
N LYS A 249 -4.57 15.71 -2.96
CA LYS A 249 -4.77 15.27 -4.35
C LYS A 249 -6.24 15.41 -4.73
N LEU A 250 -6.53 16.30 -5.68
CA LEU A 250 -7.86 16.39 -6.26
C LEU A 250 -8.19 15.10 -7.03
N VAL A 251 -9.39 14.59 -6.81
CA VAL A 251 -9.96 13.40 -7.46
C VAL A 251 -11.28 13.80 -8.10
N ASN A 252 -11.72 13.07 -9.13
CA ASN A 252 -12.99 13.30 -9.81
C ASN A 252 -14.15 13.44 -8.81
N GLY A 253 -15.06 14.39 -9.09
CA GLY A 253 -16.23 14.69 -8.26
C GLY A 253 -15.97 15.65 -7.10
N GLY A 254 -14.97 16.55 -7.21
CA GLY A 254 -14.73 17.58 -6.19
C GLY A 254 -14.12 17.06 -4.88
N LEU A 255 -13.65 15.81 -4.83
CA LEU A 255 -13.10 15.22 -3.61
C LEU A 255 -11.58 15.40 -3.57
N ILE A 256 -11.06 15.97 -2.48
CA ILE A 256 -9.61 16.05 -2.23
C ILE A 256 -9.20 14.90 -1.29
N LYS A 257 -8.45 13.94 -1.83
CA LYS A 257 -7.87 12.82 -1.07
C LYS A 257 -6.56 13.21 -0.43
N ASN A 258 -6.28 12.58 0.71
CA ASN A 258 -5.08 12.82 1.51
C ASN A 258 -4.90 14.31 1.85
N GLY A 259 -6.01 14.96 2.24
CA GLY A 259 -6.03 16.34 2.67
C GLY A 259 -5.18 16.54 3.92
N GLY A 260 -4.33 17.57 3.89
CA GLY A 260 -3.51 18.02 5.01
C GLY A 260 -3.55 19.54 5.11
N LEU A 261 -3.42 20.05 6.34
CA LEU A 261 -3.15 21.45 6.60
C LEU A 261 -1.69 21.58 7.05
N SER A 262 -0.99 22.57 6.51
CA SER A 262 0.33 22.97 7.00
C SER A 262 0.29 24.46 7.37
N VAL A 263 0.94 24.82 8.47
CA VAL A 263 1.08 26.21 8.90
C VAL A 263 2.45 26.71 8.44
N GLN A 264 2.48 27.86 7.77
CA GLN A 264 3.70 28.54 7.36
C GLN A 264 3.76 29.92 8.00
N VAL A 265 4.89 30.26 8.60
CA VAL A 265 5.14 31.62 9.10
C VAL A 265 5.49 32.51 7.93
N LYS A 266 4.83 33.66 7.81
CA LYS A 266 5.15 34.66 6.80
C LYS A 266 6.49 35.30 7.16
N LYS A 267 7.46 35.22 6.25
CA LYS A 267 8.74 35.92 6.43
C LYS A 267 8.46 37.42 6.50
N ALA A 268 9.10 38.11 7.46
CA ALA A 268 9.12 39.57 7.48
C ALA A 268 9.65 40.04 6.12
N LYS A 269 9.00 41.05 5.53
CA LYS A 269 9.58 41.77 4.41
C LYS A 269 10.64 42.67 5.00
N ASP A 270 11.90 42.30 4.83
CA ASP A 270 13.03 43.23 4.97
C ASP A 270 12.91 44.35 3.92
#